data_AF-A0A085U7U5-F1
#
_entry.id   AF-A0A085U7U5-F1
#
_cell.length_a   1.000
_cell.length_b   1.000
_cell.length_c   1.000
_cell.angle_alpha   90.00
_cell.angle_beta   90.00
_cell.angle_gamma   90.00
#
_symmetry.space_group_name_H-M   'P 1'
#
loop_
_entity.id
_entity.type
_entity.pdbx_description
1 polymer ?
#
loop_
_entity_poly.entity_id
_entity_poly.type
_entity_poly.pdbx_seq_one_letter_code
_entity_poly.pdbx_strand_id
1 'polypeptide(L)' 'MAQQLEFFDIPSPCRGICQADDRGFCRGCFRSREERFGWMQMTDRQKHDVLRLCRQRLLRQLRANKKPEEPLPEQPSLF' A
#
# COMPACT_ATOMS: atom_id res chain seq x y z
N MET A 1 -21.13 -25.00 15.97
CA MET A 1 -19.84 -25.23 15.29
C MET A 1 -19.89 -24.55 13.93
N ALA A 2 -19.49 -23.28 13.84
CA ALA A 2 -19.53 -22.53 12.58
C ALA A 2 -18.14 -21.92 12.33
N GLN A 3 -17.24 -22.73 11.78
CA GLN A 3 -16.06 -22.22 11.10
C GLN A 3 -16.42 -22.16 9.62
N GLN A 4 -17.19 -21.14 9.26
CA GLN A 4 -17.31 -20.75 7.86
C GLN A 4 -15.95 -20.17 7.49
N LEU A 5 -15.03 -21.05 7.06
CA LEU A 5 -13.79 -20.64 6.43
C LEU A 5 -14.19 -20.08 5.07
N GLU A 6 -14.49 -18.79 5.03
CA GLU A 6 -14.69 -18.11 3.77
C GLU A 6 -13.32 -18.04 3.08
N PHE A 7 -13.07 -19.02 2.21
CA PHE A 7 -11.99 -19.05 1.23
C PHE A 7 -12.28 -17.99 0.16
N PHE A 8 -12.29 -16.72 0.56
CA PHE A 8 -12.30 -15.64 -0.42
C PHE A 8 -10.88 -15.49 -0.96
N ASP A 9 -10.75 -15.67 -2.27
CA ASP A 9 -9.50 -15.40 -2.97
C ASP A 9 -9.03 -13.97 -2.66
N ILE A 10 -7.74 -13.83 -2.32
CA ILE A 10 -7.16 -12.53 -2.04
C ILE A 10 -7.11 -11.72 -3.35
N PRO A 11 -7.86 -10.59 -3.45
CA PRO A 11 -7.92 -9.83 -4.68
C PRO A 11 -6.59 -9.14 -4.96
N SER A 12 -6.25 -9.01 -6.25
CA SER A 12 -5.06 -8.30 -6.68
C SER A 12 -5.20 -6.79 -6.43
N PRO A 13 -4.22 -6.11 -5.82
CA PRO A 13 -4.26 -4.66 -5.57
C PRO A 13 -3.94 -3.83 -6.84
N CYS A 14 -3.98 -4.43 -8.02
CA CYS A 14 -3.58 -3.80 -9.26
C CYS A 14 -4.60 -2.74 -9.70
N ARG A 15 -4.13 -1.52 -9.97
CA ARG A 15 -4.96 -0.40 -10.47
C ARG A 15 -4.82 -0.18 -12.00
N GLY A 16 -4.28 -1.16 -12.72
CA GLY A 16 -4.02 -1.05 -14.17
C GLY A 16 -2.85 -0.13 -14.56
N ILE A 17 -2.14 0.45 -13.57
CA ILE A 17 -0.99 1.32 -13.81
C ILE A 17 0.27 0.47 -13.72
N CYS A 18 0.90 0.16 -14.85
CA CYS A 18 2.10 -0.70 -14.92
C CYS A 18 3.40 0.12 -15.03
N GLN A 19 3.51 1.23 -14.30
CA GLN A 19 4.68 2.11 -14.32
C GLN A 19 5.53 1.90 -13.07
N ALA A 20 6.84 1.73 -13.24
CA ALA A 20 7.79 1.66 -12.13
C ALA A 20 8.19 3.06 -11.68
N ASP A 21 8.37 3.21 -10.38
CA ASP A 21 9.02 4.36 -9.75
C ASP A 21 10.55 4.18 -9.76
N ASP A 22 11.30 5.23 -9.40
CA ASP A 22 12.77 5.22 -9.41
C ASP A 22 13.36 4.14 -8.48
N ARG A 23 12.58 3.68 -7.51
CA ARG A 23 12.92 2.60 -6.57
C ARG A 23 12.55 1.19 -7.07
N GLY A 24 12.01 1.06 -8.28
CA GLY A 24 11.63 -0.23 -8.88
C GLY A 24 10.26 -0.79 -8.43
N PHE A 25 9.45 0.00 -7.72
CA PHE A 25 8.09 -0.38 -7.32
C PHE A 25 7.04 0.20 -8.26
N CYS A 26 5.92 -0.50 -8.43
CA CYS A 26 4.79 0.01 -9.21
C CYS A 26 4.20 1.27 -8.57
N ARG A 27 4.01 2.36 -9.33
CA ARG A 27 3.40 3.61 -8.86
C ARG A 27 1.95 3.46 -8.39
N GLY A 28 1.22 2.48 -8.93
CA GLY A 28 -0.19 2.25 -8.59
C GLY A 28 -0.40 1.31 -7.41
N CYS A 29 0.23 0.13 -7.45
CA CYS A 29 0.00 -0.94 -6.47
C CYS A 29 1.18 -1.18 -5.51
N PHE A 30 2.30 -0.47 -5.67
CA PHE A 30 3.49 -0.55 -4.82
C PHE A 30 4.18 -1.92 -4.77
N ARG A 31 3.80 -2.81 -5.68
CA ARG A 31 4.43 -4.13 -5.85
C ARG A 31 5.75 -4.04 -6.60
N SER A 32 6.71 -4.87 -6.23
CA SER A 32 7.94 -5.05 -7.00
C SER A 32 7.66 -5.76 -8.33
N ARG A 33 8.65 -5.76 -9.24
CA ARG A 33 8.57 -6.53 -10.49
C ARG A 33 8.35 -8.01 -10.24
N GLU A 34 9.13 -8.60 -9.34
CA GLU A 34 9.04 -10.02 -8.94
C GLU A 34 7.68 -10.35 -8.33
N GLU A 35 7.18 -9.50 -7.42
CA GLU A 35 5.88 -9.70 -6.79
C GLU A 35 4.77 -9.73 -7.85
N ARG A 36 4.81 -8.88 -8.87
CA ARG A 36 3.81 -8.86 -9.95
C ARG A 36 3.79 -10.15 -10.75
N PHE A 37 4.95 -10.62 -11.21
CA PHE A 37 5.03 -11.85 -12.00
C PHE A 37 4.73 -13.09 -11.16
N GLY A 38 5.11 -13.10 -9.88
CA GLY A 38 4.91 -14.23 -8.98
C GLY A 38 3.51 -14.33 -8.36
N TRP A 39 2.62 -13.34 -8.53
CA TRP A 39 1.36 -13.29 -7.76
C TRP A 39 0.48 -14.53 -7.87
N MET A 40 0.37 -15.11 -9.08
CA MET A 40 -0.45 -16.29 -9.32
C MET A 40 0.12 -17.56 -8.66
N GLN A 41 1.42 -17.56 -8.34
CA GLN A 41 2.13 -18.68 -7.72
C GLN A 41 2.28 -18.51 -6.20
N MET A 42 1.87 -17.37 -5.65
CA MET A 42 2.00 -17.08 -4.21
C MET A 42 0.92 -17.80 -3.40
N THR A 43 1.30 -18.29 -2.22
CA THR A 43 0.34 -18.74 -1.21
C THR A 43 -0.41 -17.57 -0.62
N ASP A 44 -1.57 -17.81 0.00
CA ASP A 44 -2.39 -16.73 0.56
C ASP A 44 -1.66 -15.94 1.65
N ARG A 45 -0.81 -16.62 2.42
CA ARG A 45 0.09 -15.96 3.38
C ARG A 45 1.06 -14.99 2.69
N GLN A 46 1.69 -15.44 1.61
CA GLN A 46 2.60 -14.59 0.82
C GLN A 46 1.85 -13.41 0.19
N LYS A 47 0.64 -13.63 -0.32
CA LYS A 47 -0.20 -12.56 -0.86
C LYS A 47 -0.51 -11.51 0.20
N HIS A 48 -0.88 -11.94 1.41
CA HIS A 48 -1.09 -11.04 2.56
C HIS A 48 0.16 -10.24 2.93
N ASP A 49 1.33 -10.90 2.96
CA ASP A 49 2.59 -10.24 3.26
C ASP A 49 2.95 -9.19 2.19
N VAL A 50 2.75 -9.50 0.90
CA VAL A 50 2.92 -8.55 -0.19
C VAL A 50 1.98 -7.35 -0.04
N LEU A 51 0.70 -7.57 0.27
CA LEU A 51 -0.25 -6.48 0.51
C LEU A 51 0.17 -5.60 1.70
N ARG A 52 0.64 -6.21 2.80
CA ARG A 52 1.17 -5.50 3.96
C ARG A 52 2.37 -4.62 3.57
N LEU A 53 3.32 -5.16 2.82
CA LEU A 53 4.50 -4.43 2.35
C LEU A 53 4.11 -3.28 1.42
N CYS A 54 3.17 -3.50 0.49
CA CYS A 54 2.66 -2.46 -0.40
C CYS A 54 2.07 -1.29 0.38
N ARG A 55 1.25 -1.59 1.40
CA ARG A 55 0.69 -0.57 2.30
C ARG A 55 1.79 0.20 3.04
N GLN A 56 2.82 -0.50 3.53
CA GLN A 56 3.95 0.13 4.21
C GLN A 56 4.74 1.06 3.27
N ARG A 57 5.00 0.63 2.03
CA ARG A 57 5.67 1.44 1.00
C ARG A 57 4.87 2.70 0.67
N LEU A 58 3.55 2.57 0.49
CA LEU A 58 2.64 3.71 0.30
C LEU A 58 2.72 4.70 1.47
N LEU A 59 2.63 4.23 2.73
CA LEU A 59 2.70 5.10 3.90
C LEU A 59 4.05 5.83 4.00
N ARG A 60 5.16 5.17 3.65
CA ARG A 60 6.48 5.82 3.58
C ARG A 60 6.51 6.92 2.52
N GLN A 61 5.91 6.68 1.35
CA GLN A 61 5.83 7.68 0.28
C GLN A 61 4.97 8.89 0.72
N LEU A 62 3.82 8.65 1.34
CA LEU A 62 2.95 9.73 1.86
C LEU A 62 3.65 10.57 2.92
N ARG A 63 4.42 9.94 3.82
CA ARG A 63 5.21 10.66 4.83
C ARG A 63 6.33 11.49 4.19
N ALA A 64 7.03 10.94 3.19
CA ALA A 64 8.06 11.67 2.46
C ALA A 64 7.47 12.87 1.68
N ASN A 65 6.22 12.76 1.23
CA ASN A 65 5.52 13.83 0.52
C ASN A 65 4.81 14.84 1.43
N LYS A 66 4.63 14.55 2.74
CA LYS A 66 4.01 15.51 3.67
C LYS A 66 5.01 16.66 3.87
N LYS A 67 4.69 17.84 3.35
CA LYS A 67 5.40 19.08 3.69
C LYS A 67 5.36 19.25 5.23
N PRO A 68 6.40 19.85 5.86
CA PRO A 68 6.32 20.19 7.27
C PRO A 68 5.04 21.00 7.49
N GLU A 69 4.28 20.57 8.49
CA GLU A 69 3.04 21.21 8.89
C GLU A 69 3.34 22.66 9.26
N GLU A 70 2.86 23.59 8.44
CA GLU A 70 2.92 25.01 8.74
C GLU A 70 2.12 25.21 10.04
N PRO A 71 2.70 25.79 11.10
CA PRO A 71 1.97 26.00 12.33
C PRO A 71 0.73 26.83 12.02
N LEU A 72 -0.43 26.27 12.36
CA LEU A 72 -1.71 26.97 12.26
C LEU A 72 -1.55 28.34 12.93
N PRO A 73 -1.97 29.45 12.30
CA PRO A 73 -1.88 30.75 12.93
C PRO A 73 -2.66 30.68 14.25
N GLU A 74 -1.96 30.92 15.36
CA GLU A 74 -2.57 31.02 16.68
C GLU A 74 -3.67 32.07 16.60
N GLN A 75 -4.93 31.62 16.69
CA GLN A 75 -6.04 32.54 16.74
C GLN A 75 -5.91 33.32 18.05
N PRO A 76 -5.75 34.66 18.04
CA PRO A 76 -5.76 35.41 19.27
C PRO A 76 -7.13 35.21 19.92
N SER A 77 -7.10 34.76 21.18
CA SER A 77 -8.32 34.65 21.99
C SER A 77 -8.91 36.04 22.16
N LEU A 78 -10.11 36.26 21.61
CA LEU A 78 -10.92 37.44 21.91
C LEU A 78 -11.56 37.25 23.28
N PHE A 79 -10.79 37.54 24.33
CA PHE A 79 -11.28 37.81 25.69
C PHE A 79 -10.61 39.07 26.22
#